data_AF-A0A1M3JZS6-F1
#
_entry.id   AF-A0A1M3JZS6-F1
#
_cell.length_a   1.000
_cell.length_b   1.000
_cell.length_c   1.000
_cell.angle_alpha   90.00
_cell.angle_beta   90.00
_cell.angle_gamma   90.00
#
_symmetry.space_group_name_H-M   'P 1'
#
loop_
_entity.id
_entity.type
_entity.pdbx_description
1 polymer ?
#
loop_
_entity_poly.entity_id
_entity_poly.type
_entity_poly.pdbx_seq_one_letter_code
_entity_poly.pdbx_strand_id
1 'polypeptide(L)'
;MKKEVLARFLVVFFVTLVILIFVLGWQKNRSQHTGTILIHARMPENGGWSVTSITGETNQPINLRLTSDDVVHGFAVGKSDQPTVELIPGEFVETTLLFDEPGTYTYYCTRWCGPNHWRMRGTIDVQGEEAAVTNPPPLYLQLGIDIDAPHEADVIPSEPVLLQKGAAFAEDLPAYVFEQEIYLTNSPANVWSRLRAEPDLSALSDEDVWNVVGWVWQENTSPAAIKTGESLYAENCAACHGETGEGDGVMVRDLPKPEAEAHDMDDPHSESTTAGLTRPHDLTDPDHLLGASPALLSGKIIRGGMGTGMPYWGPIFTSQQIDALVSYLYTFAW
;
A
#
# COMPACT_ATOMS: atom_id res chain seq x y z
N MET A 1 -30.50 -57.18 19.16
CA MET A 1 -31.64 -56.27 18.90
C MET A 1 -31.63 -55.00 19.75
N LYS A 2 -31.76 -55.03 21.10
CA LYS A 2 -31.90 -53.77 21.90
C LYS A 2 -30.71 -52.79 21.81
N LYS A 3 -29.47 -53.29 21.73
CA LYS A 3 -28.26 -52.45 21.63
C LYS A 3 -28.09 -51.77 20.26
N GLU A 4 -28.58 -52.42 19.19
CA GLU A 4 -28.46 -51.91 17.82
C GLU A 4 -29.48 -50.80 17.54
N VAL A 5 -30.69 -50.94 18.09
CA VAL A 5 -31.72 -49.88 18.05
C VAL A 5 -31.26 -48.63 18.81
N LEU A 6 -30.62 -48.81 19.98
CA LEU A 6 -30.06 -47.71 20.76
C LEU A 6 -28.93 -46.99 20.02
N ALA A 7 -28.03 -47.73 19.36
CA ALA A 7 -26.95 -47.16 18.57
C ALA A 7 -27.46 -46.33 17.38
N ARG A 8 -28.47 -46.82 16.65
CA ARG A 8 -29.09 -46.07 15.54
C ARG A 8 -29.77 -44.78 16.02
N PHE A 9 -30.42 -44.82 17.19
CA PHE A 9 -31.04 -43.63 17.78
C PHE A 9 -30.01 -42.56 18.16
N LEU A 10 -28.87 -42.97 18.74
CA LEU A 10 -27.79 -42.07 19.10
C LEU A 10 -27.15 -41.41 17.86
N VAL A 11 -26.91 -42.18 16.79
CA VAL A 11 -26.34 -41.63 15.55
C VAL A 11 -27.28 -40.58 14.94
N VAL A 12 -28.57 -40.88 14.83
CA VAL A 12 -29.55 -39.91 14.30
C VAL A 12 -29.62 -38.68 15.18
N PHE A 13 -29.63 -38.83 16.51
CA PHE A 13 -29.66 -37.71 17.46
C PHE A 13 -28.43 -36.81 17.35
N PHE A 14 -27.22 -37.37 17.25
CA PHE A 14 -26.01 -36.55 17.11
C PHE A 14 -25.94 -35.85 15.75
N VAL A 15 -26.35 -36.51 14.67
CA VAL A 15 -26.39 -35.89 13.34
C VAL A 15 -27.40 -34.75 13.31
N THR A 16 -28.61 -34.94 13.85
CA THR A 16 -29.60 -33.86 13.92
C THR A 16 -29.16 -32.73 14.84
N LEU A 17 -28.48 -33.03 15.94
CA LEU A 17 -27.90 -32.01 16.83
C LEU A 17 -26.85 -31.17 16.10
N VAL A 18 -25.94 -31.80 15.35
CA VAL A 18 -24.92 -31.10 14.56
C VAL A 18 -25.57 -30.21 13.49
N ILE A 19 -26.57 -30.74 12.76
CA ILE A 19 -27.32 -29.95 11.77
C ILE A 19 -28.03 -28.78 12.45
N LEU A 20 -28.66 -29.00 13.61
CA LEU A 20 -29.37 -27.95 14.34
C LEU A 20 -28.42 -26.87 14.85
N ILE A 21 -27.25 -27.24 15.38
CA ILE A 21 -26.19 -26.30 15.78
C ILE A 21 -25.72 -25.49 14.58
N PHE A 22 -25.53 -26.15 13.42
CA PHE A 22 -25.11 -25.48 12.19
C PHE A 22 -26.17 -24.49 11.69
N VAL A 23 -27.45 -24.89 11.68
CA VAL A 23 -28.58 -24.05 11.26
C VAL A 23 -28.77 -22.88 12.23
N LEU A 24 -28.69 -23.11 13.55
CA LEU A 24 -28.80 -22.05 14.55
C LEU A 24 -27.60 -21.08 14.51
N GLY A 25 -26.39 -21.59 14.27
CA GLY A 25 -25.20 -20.76 14.04
C GLY A 25 -25.34 -19.91 12.78
N TRP A 26 -25.82 -20.51 11.69
CA TRP A 26 -26.10 -19.80 10.43
C TRP A 26 -27.21 -18.75 10.57
N GLN A 27 -28.28 -19.05 11.31
CA GLN A 27 -29.38 -18.12 11.52
C GLN A 27 -29.00 -16.95 12.45
N LYS A 28 -28.16 -17.19 13.46
CA LYS A 28 -27.58 -16.14 14.31
C LYS A 28 -26.61 -15.25 13.53
N ASN A 29 -25.84 -15.83 12.61
CA ASN A 29 -25.01 -15.07 11.67
C ASN A 29 -25.89 -14.15 10.80
N ARG A 30 -27.00 -14.71 10.28
CA ARG A 30 -27.93 -13.97 9.42
C ARG A 30 -28.63 -12.81 10.12
N SER A 31 -28.87 -12.89 11.44
CA SER A 31 -29.51 -11.80 12.19
C SER A 31 -28.57 -10.63 12.52
N GLN A 32 -27.26 -10.75 12.30
CA GLN A 32 -26.34 -9.62 12.44
C GLN A 32 -26.54 -8.58 11.33
N HIS A 33 -27.09 -8.96 10.16
CA HIS A 33 -27.31 -8.09 9.02
C HIS A 33 -28.50 -7.10 9.16
N THR A 34 -29.18 -7.06 10.31
CA THR A 34 -30.33 -6.17 10.55
C THR A 34 -30.13 -5.12 11.65
N GLY A 35 -28.96 -5.09 12.31
CA GLY A 35 -28.66 -4.13 13.38
C GLY A 35 -27.53 -3.16 13.01
N THR A 36 -27.56 -1.95 13.58
CA THR A 36 -26.44 -1.00 13.49
C THR A 36 -25.24 -1.52 14.29
N ILE A 37 -24.07 -1.60 13.66
CA ILE A 37 -22.82 -2.04 14.29
C ILE A 37 -22.18 -0.83 14.97
N LEU A 38 -22.04 -0.87 16.30
CA LEU A 38 -21.36 0.17 17.07
C LEU A 38 -19.85 -0.09 17.10
N ILE A 39 -19.05 0.86 16.62
CA ILE A 39 -17.59 0.81 16.63
C ILE A 39 -17.04 1.99 17.42
N HIS A 40 -16.20 1.69 18.41
CA HIS A 40 -15.40 2.67 19.15
C HIS A 40 -13.99 2.71 18.59
N ALA A 41 -13.50 3.91 18.30
CA ALA A 41 -12.13 4.19 17.93
C ALA A 41 -11.33 4.56 19.19
N ARG A 42 -10.16 3.94 19.34
CA ARG A 42 -9.15 4.24 20.37
C ARG A 42 -7.78 4.18 19.72
N MET A 43 -6.81 4.89 20.28
CA MET A 43 -5.41 4.71 19.92
C MET A 43 -5.02 3.21 19.97
N PRO A 44 -4.14 2.72 19.08
CA PRO A 44 -3.79 1.30 19.01
C PRO A 44 -3.36 0.68 20.34
N GLU A 45 -2.56 1.38 21.14
CA GLU A 45 -2.12 0.98 22.47
C GLU A 45 -3.26 0.81 23.48
N ASN A 46 -4.41 1.43 23.22
CA ASN A 46 -5.63 1.35 24.02
C ASN A 46 -6.67 0.37 23.44
N GLY A 47 -6.28 -0.44 22.46
CA GLY A 47 -7.10 -1.51 21.89
C GLY A 47 -7.70 -1.21 20.51
N GLY A 48 -7.35 -0.08 19.87
CA GLY A 48 -7.73 0.19 18.49
C GLY A 48 -9.25 0.23 18.26
N TRP A 49 -9.66 -0.19 17.05
CA TRP A 49 -11.07 -0.40 16.71
C TRP A 49 -11.71 -1.47 17.59
N SER A 50 -12.83 -1.17 18.26
CA SER A 50 -13.54 -2.14 19.10
C SER A 50 -14.13 -3.32 18.34
N VAL A 51 -14.33 -3.14 17.03
CA VAL A 51 -14.68 -4.18 16.06
C VAL A 51 -13.56 -4.20 15.05
N THR A 52 -12.94 -5.36 14.82
CA THR A 52 -11.79 -5.53 13.90
C THR A 52 -12.13 -6.32 12.63
N SER A 53 -13.29 -6.98 12.62
CA SER A 53 -13.83 -7.72 11.48
C SER A 53 -15.35 -7.54 11.44
N ILE A 54 -15.86 -7.26 10.24
CA ILE A 54 -17.27 -7.09 9.91
C ILE A 54 -17.59 -8.05 8.77
N THR A 55 -18.75 -8.69 8.81
CA THR A 55 -19.22 -9.54 7.70
C THR A 55 -20.41 -8.88 7.01
N GLY A 56 -20.44 -8.89 5.69
CA GLY A 56 -21.52 -8.36 4.87
C GLY A 56 -21.89 -9.28 3.71
N GLU A 57 -22.95 -8.91 2.99
CA GLU A 57 -23.34 -9.52 1.72
C GLU A 57 -23.37 -8.44 0.64
N THR A 58 -23.00 -8.78 -0.60
CA THR A 58 -23.08 -7.87 -1.75
C THR A 58 -24.48 -7.29 -1.88
N ASN A 59 -24.56 -6.00 -2.21
CA ASN A 59 -25.79 -5.23 -2.37
C ASN A 59 -26.67 -5.16 -1.11
N GLN A 60 -26.14 -5.49 0.07
CA GLN A 60 -26.81 -5.28 1.35
C GLN A 60 -26.11 -4.16 2.14
N PRO A 61 -26.88 -3.20 2.69
CA PRO A 61 -26.30 -2.10 3.45
C PRO A 61 -25.75 -2.60 4.80
N ILE A 62 -24.54 -2.15 5.13
CA ILE A 62 -23.94 -2.33 6.46
C ILE A 62 -24.03 -0.99 7.19
N ASN A 63 -24.92 -0.91 8.19
CA ASN A 63 -25.10 0.31 8.97
C ASN A 63 -24.11 0.33 10.14
N LEU A 64 -23.27 1.37 10.17
CA LEU A 64 -22.30 1.60 11.22
C LEU A 64 -22.69 2.81 12.05
N ARG A 65 -22.45 2.72 13.36
CA ARG A 65 -22.44 3.86 14.27
C ARG A 65 -21.06 3.93 14.90
N LEU A 66 -20.36 5.02 14.64
CA LEU A 66 -18.95 5.21 14.96
C LEU A 66 -18.82 6.28 16.05
N THR A 67 -17.86 6.11 16.96
CA THR A 67 -17.48 7.15 17.93
C THR A 67 -16.00 7.01 18.27
N SER A 68 -15.41 8.05 18.86
CA SER A 68 -14.08 8.01 19.44
C SER A 68 -14.16 8.09 20.97
N ASP A 69 -13.35 7.28 21.65
CA ASP A 69 -13.23 7.28 23.12
C ASP A 69 -12.04 8.13 23.61
N ASP A 70 -11.16 8.62 22.73
CA ASP A 70 -9.94 9.34 23.13
C ASP A 70 -9.62 10.58 22.27
N VAL A 71 -9.05 10.41 21.08
CA VAL A 71 -8.57 11.49 20.19
C VAL A 71 -9.38 11.53 18.90
N VAL A 72 -9.12 12.51 18.02
CA VAL A 72 -9.77 12.50 16.70
C VAL A 72 -9.23 11.34 15.87
N HIS A 73 -10.14 10.53 15.33
CA HIS A 73 -9.83 9.48 14.36
C HIS A 73 -10.48 9.81 13.02
N GLY A 74 -10.04 9.11 11.99
CA GLY A 74 -10.73 9.05 10.71
C GLY A 74 -11.14 7.61 10.45
N PHE A 75 -12.19 7.39 9.67
CA PHE A 75 -12.61 6.07 9.21
C PHE A 75 -12.78 6.14 7.70
N ALA A 76 -12.00 5.36 6.98
CA ALA A 76 -12.11 5.19 5.53
C ALA A 76 -12.03 3.71 5.18
N VAL A 77 -12.63 3.34 4.05
CA VAL A 77 -12.55 1.98 3.49
C VAL A 77 -11.63 2.02 2.27
N GLY A 78 -10.61 1.18 2.27
CA GLY A 78 -9.68 1.02 1.16
C GLY A 78 -10.37 0.56 -0.11
N LYS A 79 -9.86 1.02 -1.26
CA LYS A 79 -10.43 0.75 -2.60
C LYS A 79 -11.91 1.09 -2.70
N SER A 80 -12.35 2.12 -1.98
CA SER A 80 -13.71 2.60 -1.96
C SER A 80 -13.75 4.09 -2.25
N ASP A 81 -14.77 4.52 -3.00
CA ASP A 81 -15.03 5.93 -3.27
C ASP A 81 -15.78 6.64 -2.13
N GLN A 82 -16.03 5.93 -1.03
CA GLN A 82 -16.72 6.51 0.12
C GLN A 82 -15.86 7.57 0.80
N PRO A 83 -16.45 8.72 1.17
CA PRO A 83 -15.71 9.77 1.84
C PRO A 83 -15.25 9.30 3.22
N THR A 84 -14.06 9.76 3.62
CA THR A 84 -13.57 9.62 4.98
C THR A 84 -14.56 10.21 5.99
N VAL A 85 -14.84 9.46 7.05
CA VAL A 85 -15.64 9.90 8.19
C VAL A 85 -14.72 10.34 9.32
N GLU A 86 -14.83 11.59 9.77
CA GLU A 86 -14.10 12.07 10.93
C GLU A 86 -14.84 11.71 12.22
N LEU A 87 -14.10 11.21 13.22
CA LEU A 87 -14.63 10.74 14.50
C LEU A 87 -14.10 11.62 15.64
N ILE A 88 -14.94 12.53 16.11
CA ILE A 88 -14.64 13.43 17.22
C ILE A 88 -14.93 12.70 18.56
N PRO A 89 -14.05 12.82 19.58
CA PRO A 89 -14.26 12.19 20.88
C PRO A 89 -15.64 12.46 21.49
N GLY A 90 -16.35 11.39 21.85
CA GLY A 90 -17.68 11.43 22.47
C GLY A 90 -18.86 11.73 21.51
N GLU A 91 -18.59 12.09 20.26
CA GLU A 91 -19.62 12.27 19.23
C GLU A 91 -19.91 10.95 18.52
N PHE A 92 -21.17 10.74 18.14
CA PHE A 92 -21.58 9.58 17.36
C PHE A 92 -21.89 10.01 15.92
N VAL A 93 -21.31 9.28 14.97
CA VAL A 93 -21.58 9.45 13.54
C VAL A 93 -22.15 8.14 12.99
N GLU A 94 -23.21 8.22 12.20
CA GLU A 94 -23.77 7.06 11.51
C GLU A 94 -23.38 7.10 10.03
N THR A 95 -22.97 5.95 9.49
CA THR A 95 -22.65 5.80 8.06
C THR A 95 -23.14 4.44 7.57
N THR A 96 -23.42 4.35 6.27
CA THR A 96 -23.88 3.12 5.63
C THR A 96 -22.91 2.73 4.54
N LEU A 97 -22.31 1.54 4.69
CA LEU A 97 -21.44 0.96 3.66
C LEU A 97 -22.29 0.12 2.70
N LEU A 98 -21.95 0.18 1.41
CA LEU A 98 -22.55 -0.64 0.36
C LEU A 98 -21.44 -1.14 -0.55
N PHE A 99 -21.44 -2.45 -0.79
CA PHE A 99 -20.47 -3.14 -1.62
C PHE A 99 -21.21 -3.88 -2.73
N ASP A 100 -20.78 -3.68 -3.96
CA ASP A 100 -21.31 -4.32 -5.16
C ASP A 100 -20.56 -5.62 -5.51
N GLU A 101 -19.28 -5.71 -5.12
CA GLU A 101 -18.44 -6.89 -5.33
C GLU A 101 -18.14 -7.65 -4.02
N PRO A 102 -18.05 -8.99 -4.08
CA PRO A 102 -17.58 -9.76 -2.94
C PRO A 102 -16.07 -9.62 -2.79
N GLY A 103 -15.58 -9.75 -1.56
CA GLY A 103 -14.16 -9.66 -1.25
C GLY A 103 -13.88 -9.18 0.17
N THR A 104 -12.59 -9.04 0.49
CA THR A 104 -12.14 -8.48 1.76
C THR A 104 -11.67 -7.04 1.55
N TYR A 105 -12.37 -6.11 2.19
CA TYR A 105 -12.03 -4.69 2.22
C TYR A 105 -11.34 -4.35 3.54
N THR A 106 -10.39 -3.40 3.52
CA THR A 106 -9.74 -2.92 4.74
C THR A 106 -10.29 -1.56 5.09
N TYR A 107 -10.82 -1.38 6.31
CA TYR A 107 -11.02 -0.02 6.84
C TYR A 107 -9.83 0.37 7.71
N TYR A 108 -9.50 1.66 7.69
CA TYR A 108 -8.30 2.18 8.35
C TYR A 108 -8.52 3.59 8.87
N CYS A 109 -7.63 3.99 9.79
CA CYS A 109 -7.62 5.35 10.30
C CYS A 109 -6.90 6.29 9.33
N THR A 110 -7.49 7.46 9.07
CA THR A 110 -6.95 8.51 8.18
C THR A 110 -6.59 9.79 8.92
N ARG A 111 -6.79 9.82 10.25
CA ARG A 111 -6.35 10.92 11.11
C ARG A 111 -5.25 10.45 12.03
N TRP A 112 -4.17 11.21 12.07
CA TRP A 112 -3.07 10.93 12.97
C TRP A 112 -3.55 10.90 14.43
N CYS A 113 -3.63 9.69 14.98
CA CYS A 113 -4.18 9.45 16.31
C CYS A 113 -3.10 9.10 17.35
N GLY A 114 -1.85 8.88 16.94
CA GLY A 114 -0.75 8.52 17.84
C GLY A 114 0.35 7.71 17.15
N PRO A 115 1.47 7.40 17.83
CA PRO A 115 2.66 6.80 17.20
C PRO A 115 2.42 5.51 16.43
N ASN A 116 1.44 4.72 16.87
CA ASN A 116 1.08 3.45 16.25
C ASN A 116 -0.05 3.57 15.21
N HIS A 117 -0.41 4.79 14.78
CA HIS A 117 -1.59 5.08 13.94
C HIS A 117 -1.79 4.11 12.77
N TRP A 118 -0.71 3.74 12.08
CA TRP A 118 -0.71 2.79 10.96
C TRP A 118 -1.30 1.40 11.30
N ARG A 119 -1.35 1.02 12.58
CA ARG A 119 -1.95 -0.23 13.08
C ARG A 119 -3.47 -0.17 13.21
N MET A 120 -4.10 1.00 13.10
CA MET A 120 -5.55 1.16 13.20
C MET A 120 -6.24 0.68 11.93
N ARG A 121 -6.33 -0.65 11.76
CA ARG A 121 -6.95 -1.29 10.61
C ARG A 121 -7.91 -2.39 11.05
N GLY A 122 -8.92 -2.64 10.23
CA GLY A 122 -9.82 -3.78 10.36
C GLY A 122 -10.35 -4.22 9.00
N THR A 123 -11.16 -5.26 9.00
CA THR A 123 -11.59 -5.96 7.77
C THR A 123 -13.11 -5.99 7.62
N ILE A 124 -13.58 -5.90 6.38
CA ILE A 124 -14.97 -6.14 6.01
C ILE A 124 -14.96 -7.28 4.98
N ASP A 125 -15.46 -8.43 5.38
CA ASP A 125 -15.59 -9.61 4.53
C ASP A 125 -16.98 -9.63 3.89
N VAL A 126 -17.05 -9.29 2.61
CA VAL A 126 -18.29 -9.22 1.83
C VAL A 126 -18.48 -10.53 1.06
N GLN A 127 -19.54 -11.25 1.38
CA GLN A 127 -19.92 -12.49 0.72
C GLN A 127 -20.84 -12.19 -0.48
N GLY A 128 -20.74 -12.99 -1.53
CA GLY A 128 -21.55 -12.82 -2.73
C GLY A 128 -21.19 -13.83 -3.80
N GLU A 129 -21.89 -13.78 -4.93
CA GLU A 129 -21.49 -14.54 -6.11
C GLU A 129 -20.22 -13.90 -6.68
N GLU A 130 -19.10 -14.58 -6.50
CA GLU A 130 -17.81 -14.12 -7.01
C GLU A 130 -17.85 -14.17 -8.53
N ALA A 131 -17.83 -12.99 -9.16
CA ALA A 131 -17.48 -12.93 -10.56
C ALA A 131 -16.08 -13.55 -10.69
N ALA A 132 -15.92 -14.55 -11.55
CA ALA A 132 -14.64 -15.22 -11.76
C ALA A 132 -13.63 -14.25 -12.40
N VAL A 133 -13.11 -13.31 -11.63
CA VAL A 133 -12.08 -12.36 -12.01
C VAL A 133 -10.79 -12.82 -11.35
N THR A 134 -9.97 -13.56 -12.09
CA THR A 134 -8.62 -13.86 -11.66
C THR A 134 -7.78 -12.61 -11.85
N ASN A 135 -7.53 -11.86 -10.77
CA ASN A 135 -6.56 -10.78 -10.81
C ASN A 135 -5.15 -11.39 -10.91
N PRO A 136 -4.33 -11.00 -11.90
CA PRO A 136 -2.95 -11.45 -11.93
C PRO A 136 -2.21 -10.98 -10.67
N PRO A 137 -1.21 -11.74 -10.18
CA PRO A 137 -0.37 -11.28 -9.08
C PRO A 137 0.22 -9.90 -9.38
N PRO A 138 0.53 -9.07 -8.36
CA PRO A 138 1.29 -7.84 -8.55
C PRO A 138 2.57 -8.06 -9.38
N LEU A 139 2.93 -7.07 -10.21
CA LEU A 139 4.01 -7.20 -11.18
C LEU A 139 5.35 -7.62 -10.56
N TYR A 140 5.71 -7.09 -9.38
CA TYR A 140 6.96 -7.47 -8.70
C TYR A 140 7.04 -8.97 -8.38
N LEU A 141 5.91 -9.64 -8.10
CA LEU A 141 5.87 -11.10 -7.89
C LEU A 141 5.99 -11.86 -9.20
N GLN A 142 5.37 -11.36 -10.28
CA GLN A 142 5.47 -11.98 -11.60
C GLN A 142 6.93 -11.96 -12.10
N LEU A 143 7.65 -10.87 -11.82
CA LEU A 143 9.04 -10.68 -12.19
C LEU A 143 10.03 -11.32 -11.21
N GLY A 144 9.57 -11.82 -10.06
CA GLY A 144 10.44 -12.38 -9.02
C GLY A 144 11.38 -11.34 -8.39
N ILE A 145 10.98 -10.08 -8.32
CA ILE A 145 11.78 -9.00 -7.74
C ILE A 145 11.82 -9.17 -6.22
N ASP A 146 13.03 -9.22 -5.66
CA ASP A 146 13.25 -9.05 -4.23
C ASP A 146 13.21 -7.56 -3.89
N ILE A 147 12.09 -7.11 -3.33
CA ILE A 147 11.83 -5.69 -3.00
C ILE A 147 12.55 -5.21 -1.74
N ASP A 148 13.25 -6.09 -1.02
CA ASP A 148 14.10 -5.72 0.13
C ASP A 148 15.59 -5.80 -0.19
N ALA A 149 15.97 -6.31 -1.36
CA ALA A 149 17.36 -6.28 -1.80
C ALA A 149 17.83 -4.83 -2.08
N PRO A 150 19.11 -4.52 -1.84
CA PRO A 150 19.72 -3.26 -2.28
C PRO A 150 19.52 -3.05 -3.78
N HIS A 151 19.21 -1.82 -4.15
CA HIS A 151 18.88 -1.43 -5.52
C HIS A 151 19.39 -0.03 -5.80
N GLU A 152 20.58 0.30 -5.30
CA GLU A 152 21.23 1.58 -5.57
C GLU A 152 21.55 1.74 -7.05
N ALA A 153 21.53 2.98 -7.53
CA ALA A 153 21.88 3.31 -8.90
C ALA A 153 23.37 3.04 -9.14
N ASP A 154 23.69 2.23 -10.16
CA ASP A 154 25.08 2.02 -10.60
C ASP A 154 25.71 3.31 -11.19
N VAL A 155 24.86 4.27 -11.58
CA VAL A 155 25.24 5.55 -12.18
C VAL A 155 24.18 6.59 -11.85
N ILE A 156 24.63 7.80 -11.54
CA ILE A 156 23.78 8.96 -11.24
C ILE A 156 24.18 10.17 -12.09
N PRO A 157 23.26 11.12 -12.32
CA PRO A 157 23.59 12.36 -13.03
C PRO A 157 24.53 13.24 -12.19
N SER A 158 25.53 13.84 -12.85
CA SER A 158 26.44 14.81 -12.22
C SER A 158 25.86 16.23 -12.12
N GLU A 159 24.81 16.52 -12.90
CA GLU A 159 24.08 17.78 -12.92
C GLU A 159 22.58 17.52 -12.87
N PRO A 160 21.75 18.46 -12.38
CA PRO A 160 20.30 18.32 -12.38
C PRO A 160 19.73 18.03 -13.77
N VAL A 161 18.77 17.10 -13.84
CA VAL A 161 18.19 16.66 -15.11
C VAL A 161 17.21 17.69 -15.67
N LEU A 162 17.37 18.02 -16.94
CA LEU A 162 16.55 19.00 -17.65
C LEU A 162 15.60 18.27 -18.61
N LEU A 163 14.44 17.84 -18.10
CA LEU A 163 13.43 17.03 -18.83
C LEU A 163 13.09 17.58 -20.22
N GLN A 164 12.99 18.91 -20.36
CA GLN A 164 12.65 19.56 -21.64
C GLN A 164 13.73 19.37 -22.73
N LYS A 165 15.00 19.17 -22.34
CA LYS A 165 16.09 18.88 -23.28
C LYS A 165 16.02 17.45 -23.81
N GLY A 166 15.50 16.50 -23.03
CA GLY A 166 15.39 15.10 -23.45
C GLY A 166 14.49 14.90 -24.67
N ALA A 167 13.38 15.64 -24.72
CA ALA A 167 12.43 15.59 -25.83
C ALA A 167 13.04 15.93 -27.20
N ALA A 168 14.17 16.66 -27.24
CA ALA A 168 14.85 17.02 -28.48
C ALA A 168 15.45 15.81 -29.22
N PHE A 169 15.65 14.69 -28.52
CA PHE A 169 16.26 13.48 -29.07
C PHE A 169 15.24 12.39 -29.40
N ALA A 170 13.93 12.65 -29.21
CA ALA A 170 12.88 11.64 -29.30
C ALA A 170 12.85 10.86 -30.62
N GLU A 171 13.19 11.51 -31.74
CA GLU A 171 13.21 10.88 -33.08
C GLU A 171 14.41 9.93 -33.29
N ASP A 172 15.48 10.11 -32.51
CA ASP A 172 16.72 9.32 -32.59
C ASP A 172 16.73 8.13 -31.63
N LEU A 173 15.73 8.01 -30.74
CA LEU A 173 15.69 6.96 -29.72
C LEU A 173 15.22 5.62 -30.28
N PRO A 174 15.79 4.50 -29.80
CA PRO A 174 15.26 3.18 -30.09
C PRO A 174 13.80 3.02 -29.64
N ALA A 175 12.99 2.33 -30.45
CA ALA A 175 11.56 2.15 -30.18
C ALA A 175 11.26 1.48 -28.82
N TYR A 176 12.17 0.62 -28.34
CA TYR A 176 11.97 -0.08 -27.06
C TYR A 176 11.85 0.88 -25.87
N VAL A 177 12.46 2.08 -25.96
CA VAL A 177 12.45 3.06 -24.86
C VAL A 177 11.02 3.53 -24.52
N PHE A 178 10.11 3.45 -25.49
CA PHE A 178 8.71 3.84 -25.34
C PHE A 178 7.79 2.67 -24.96
N GLU A 179 8.32 1.46 -24.83
CA GLU A 179 7.52 0.31 -24.41
C GLU A 179 7.23 0.39 -22.91
N GLN A 180 5.96 0.24 -22.54
CA GLN A 180 5.52 0.27 -21.13
C GLN A 180 6.29 -0.73 -20.26
N GLU A 181 6.64 -1.89 -20.83
CA GLU A 181 7.43 -2.91 -20.13
C GLU A 181 8.82 -2.40 -19.75
N ILE A 182 9.46 -1.60 -20.62
CA ILE A 182 10.76 -1.02 -20.32
C ILE A 182 10.67 -0.05 -19.15
N TYR A 183 9.69 0.85 -19.16
CA TYR A 183 9.41 1.74 -18.03
C TYR A 183 9.17 0.94 -16.74
N LEU A 184 8.27 -0.05 -16.76
CA LEU A 184 7.86 -0.75 -15.55
C LEU A 184 8.96 -1.62 -14.93
N THR A 185 9.80 -2.24 -15.76
CA THR A 185 10.74 -3.29 -15.31
C THR A 185 12.17 -2.82 -15.10
N ASN A 186 12.54 -1.64 -15.59
CA ASN A 186 13.90 -1.11 -15.51
C ASN A 186 13.92 0.15 -14.63
N SER A 187 15.01 0.37 -13.90
CA SER A 187 15.26 1.63 -13.22
C SER A 187 15.77 2.69 -14.18
N PRO A 188 15.68 3.99 -13.83
CA PRO A 188 16.29 5.06 -14.63
C PRO A 188 17.77 4.80 -14.97
N ALA A 189 18.58 4.37 -13.99
CA ALA A 189 19.99 4.06 -14.18
C ALA A 189 20.23 2.88 -15.13
N ASN A 190 19.34 1.87 -15.11
CA ASN A 190 19.41 0.77 -16.06
C ASN A 190 19.10 1.23 -17.49
N VAL A 191 18.07 2.06 -17.68
CA VAL A 191 17.73 2.61 -18.99
C VAL A 191 18.84 3.53 -19.51
N TRP A 192 19.43 4.35 -18.65
CA TRP A 192 20.62 5.15 -18.99
C TRP A 192 21.74 4.27 -19.55
N SER A 193 22.09 3.19 -18.83
CA SER A 193 23.17 2.28 -19.22
C SER A 193 22.90 1.61 -20.57
N ARG A 194 21.65 1.26 -20.83
CA ARG A 194 21.21 0.71 -22.12
C ARG A 194 21.36 1.73 -23.24
N LEU A 195 20.88 2.96 -23.04
CA LEU A 195 21.00 4.03 -24.04
C LEU A 195 22.46 4.40 -24.34
N ARG A 196 23.36 4.37 -23.34
CA ARG A 196 24.80 4.57 -23.58
C ARG A 196 25.45 3.45 -24.38
N ALA A 197 24.89 2.24 -24.36
CA ALA A 197 25.37 1.12 -25.15
C ALA A 197 24.89 1.15 -26.61
N GLU A 198 23.94 2.03 -26.96
CA GLU A 198 23.44 2.18 -28.33
C GLU A 198 24.45 2.91 -29.21
N PRO A 199 24.94 2.30 -30.31
CA PRO A 199 25.94 2.90 -31.18
C PRO A 199 25.49 4.23 -31.79
N ASP A 200 24.21 4.33 -32.13
CA ASP A 200 23.62 5.50 -32.78
C ASP A 200 23.51 6.71 -31.83
N LEU A 201 23.58 6.47 -30.51
CA LEU A 201 23.55 7.52 -29.47
C LEU A 201 24.94 7.88 -28.94
N SER A 202 26.01 7.34 -29.52
CA SER A 202 27.39 7.55 -29.05
C SER A 202 27.86 9.01 -29.06
N ALA A 203 27.22 9.85 -29.86
CA ALA A 203 27.50 11.29 -29.92
C ALA A 203 26.87 12.09 -28.76
N LEU A 204 25.87 11.54 -28.08
CA LEU A 204 25.22 12.21 -26.94
C LEU A 204 26.17 12.26 -25.74
N SER A 205 26.14 13.36 -25.00
CA SER A 205 26.80 13.44 -23.70
C SER A 205 26.05 12.60 -22.65
N ASP A 206 26.71 12.29 -21.54
CA ASP A 206 26.08 11.58 -20.43
C ASP A 206 24.90 12.38 -19.84
N GLU A 207 25.00 13.71 -19.82
CA GLU A 207 23.93 14.64 -19.44
C GLU A 207 22.74 14.59 -20.41
N ASP A 208 22.99 14.54 -21.72
CA ASP A 208 21.93 14.40 -22.73
C ASP A 208 21.17 13.08 -22.56
N VAL A 209 21.88 11.99 -22.26
CA VAL A 209 21.23 10.69 -22.00
C VAL A 209 20.41 10.74 -20.71
N TRP A 210 20.87 11.40 -19.65
CA TRP A 210 20.06 11.61 -18.45
C TRP A 210 18.82 12.48 -18.71
N ASN A 211 18.94 13.54 -19.51
CA ASN A 211 17.80 14.34 -19.95
C ASN A 211 16.77 13.50 -20.69
N VAL A 212 17.22 12.59 -21.57
CA VAL A 212 16.36 11.61 -22.25
C VAL A 212 15.66 10.68 -21.25
N VAL A 213 16.39 10.09 -20.31
CA VAL A 213 15.81 9.17 -19.31
C VAL A 213 14.74 9.86 -18.48
N GLY A 214 15.02 11.04 -17.95
CA GLY A 214 14.04 11.80 -17.18
C GLY A 214 12.80 12.15 -18.01
N TRP A 215 12.97 12.53 -19.28
CA TRP A 215 11.86 12.80 -20.18
C TRP A 215 11.02 11.54 -20.44
N VAL A 216 11.63 10.39 -20.69
CA VAL A 216 10.93 9.10 -20.87
C VAL A 216 10.10 8.75 -19.62
N TRP A 217 10.64 8.99 -18.43
CA TRP A 217 9.88 8.82 -17.19
C TRP A 217 8.67 9.76 -17.10
N GLN A 218 8.84 11.03 -17.51
CA GLN A 218 7.76 12.00 -17.55
C GLN A 218 6.65 11.60 -18.53
N GLU A 219 6.98 11.02 -19.68
CA GLU A 219 5.99 10.57 -20.68
C GLU A 219 5.13 9.40 -20.18
N ASN A 220 5.60 8.64 -19.18
CA ASN A 220 4.86 7.54 -18.57
C ASN A 220 3.88 7.98 -17.45
N THR A 221 3.72 9.29 -17.25
CA THR A 221 2.79 9.85 -16.26
C THR A 221 2.00 11.02 -16.82
N SER A 222 1.09 11.57 -16.02
CA SER A 222 0.31 12.76 -16.34
C SER A 222 0.28 13.73 -15.16
N PRO A 223 0.08 15.04 -15.39
CA PRO A 223 -0.09 16.00 -14.30
C PRO A 223 -1.21 15.64 -13.32
N ALA A 224 -2.28 14.99 -13.81
CA ALA A 224 -3.37 14.51 -12.97
C ALA A 224 -2.91 13.36 -12.06
N ALA A 225 -2.18 12.38 -12.61
CA ALA A 225 -1.64 11.27 -11.84
C ALA A 225 -0.63 11.76 -10.78
N ILE A 226 0.27 12.69 -11.14
CA ILE A 226 1.22 13.29 -10.18
C ILE A 226 0.46 13.96 -9.03
N LYS A 227 -0.57 14.76 -9.32
CA LYS A 227 -1.38 15.42 -8.28
C LYS A 227 -2.12 14.42 -7.38
N THR A 228 -2.62 13.33 -7.95
CA THR A 228 -3.21 12.23 -7.17
C THR A 228 -2.15 11.60 -6.26
N GLY A 229 -0.97 11.29 -6.78
CA GLY A 229 0.15 10.75 -6.00
C GLY A 229 0.60 11.69 -4.87
N GLU A 230 0.71 12.99 -5.15
CA GLU A 230 1.05 14.02 -4.17
C GLU A 230 0.04 14.04 -3.01
N SER A 231 -1.25 14.03 -3.32
CA SER A 231 -2.32 14.05 -2.30
C SER A 231 -2.25 12.79 -1.43
N LEU A 232 -2.08 11.62 -2.06
CA LEU A 232 -1.94 10.35 -1.34
C LEU A 232 -0.68 10.33 -0.47
N TYR A 233 0.44 10.85 -0.97
CA TYR A 233 1.71 10.91 -0.26
C TYR A 233 1.63 11.82 0.96
N ALA A 234 1.07 13.02 0.81
CA ALA A 234 0.88 13.96 1.91
C ALA A 234 0.02 13.37 3.04
N GLU A 235 -1.04 12.65 2.67
CA GLU A 235 -1.96 12.04 3.64
C GLU A 235 -1.38 10.79 4.33
N ASN A 236 -0.57 9.98 3.63
CA ASN A 236 -0.27 8.61 4.06
C ASN A 236 1.23 8.30 4.23
N CYS A 237 2.12 9.10 3.64
CA CYS A 237 3.56 8.80 3.55
C CYS A 237 4.42 9.83 4.27
N ALA A 238 4.08 11.12 4.17
CA ALA A 238 4.89 12.24 4.65
C ALA A 238 5.17 12.21 6.17
N ALA A 239 4.30 11.59 6.96
CA ALA A 239 4.51 11.45 8.41
C ALA A 239 5.82 10.72 8.76
N CYS A 240 6.26 9.79 7.90
CA CYS A 240 7.54 9.08 8.03
C CYS A 240 8.57 9.56 7.00
N HIS A 241 8.17 9.78 5.75
CA HIS A 241 9.11 10.13 4.68
C HIS A 241 9.44 11.64 4.61
N GLY A 242 8.75 12.49 5.34
CA GLY A 242 8.86 13.95 5.24
C GLY A 242 8.07 14.51 4.07
N GLU A 243 7.69 15.79 4.12
CA GLU A 243 7.01 16.46 3.00
C GLU A 243 7.94 16.61 1.78
N THR A 244 9.25 16.69 2.02
CA THR A 244 10.29 16.81 0.98
C THR A 244 10.90 15.48 0.57
N GLY A 245 10.52 14.36 1.20
CA GLY A 245 11.06 13.03 0.88
C GLY A 245 12.38 12.66 1.56
N GLU A 246 12.95 13.53 2.39
CA GLU A 246 14.27 13.36 3.05
C GLU A 246 14.32 12.29 4.17
N GLY A 247 13.26 11.49 4.31
CA GLY A 247 13.15 10.48 5.35
C GLY A 247 13.16 11.09 6.76
N ASP A 248 12.73 12.35 6.90
CA ASP A 248 12.80 13.15 8.13
C ASP A 248 11.41 13.46 8.72
N GLY A 249 10.41 12.66 8.32
CA GLY A 249 9.06 12.80 8.81
C GLY A 249 8.98 12.78 10.33
N VAL A 250 7.97 13.47 10.88
CA VAL A 250 7.79 13.67 12.33
C VAL A 250 7.85 12.38 13.16
N MET A 251 7.58 11.22 12.54
CA MET A 251 7.61 9.91 13.16
C MET A 251 9.00 9.29 13.34
N VAL A 252 9.95 9.73 12.52
CA VAL A 252 11.26 9.08 12.41
C VAL A 252 12.40 10.10 12.50
N ARG A 253 12.12 11.40 12.60
CA ARG A 253 13.14 12.46 12.66
C ARG A 253 14.16 12.31 13.79
N ASP A 254 13.74 11.69 14.90
CA ASP A 254 14.58 11.45 16.07
C ASP A 254 15.32 10.09 15.98
N LEU A 255 15.06 9.29 14.94
CA LEU A 255 15.80 8.05 14.66
C LEU A 255 17.14 8.37 13.96
N PRO A 256 18.17 7.54 14.19
CA PRO A 256 19.43 7.67 13.46
C PRO A 256 19.17 7.58 11.95
N LYS A 257 19.92 8.37 11.18
CA LYS A 257 19.97 8.21 9.73
C LYS A 257 20.51 6.81 9.42
N PRO A 258 19.95 6.08 8.45
CA PRO A 258 20.60 4.87 7.96
C PRO A 258 22.01 5.28 7.50
N GLU A 259 23.06 4.85 8.19
CA GLU A 259 24.41 5.05 7.69
C GLU A 259 24.57 4.21 6.42
N ALA A 260 25.24 4.75 5.40
CA ALA A 260 25.42 4.13 4.08
C ALA A 260 26.14 2.76 4.11
N GLU A 261 26.51 2.23 5.29
CA GLU A 261 27.22 0.96 5.45
C GLU A 261 26.80 0.22 6.75
N ALA A 262 25.51 0.03 7.01
CA ALA A 262 25.09 -0.94 8.03
C ALA A 262 24.96 -2.35 7.41
N HIS A 263 26.11 -2.97 7.09
CA HIS A 263 26.19 -4.36 6.64
C HIS A 263 26.04 -5.40 7.76
N ASP A 264 25.83 -4.99 9.01
CA ASP A 264 25.70 -5.90 10.14
C ASP A 264 24.23 -6.12 10.52
N MET A 265 23.62 -7.14 9.91
CA MET A 265 22.40 -7.80 10.41
C MET A 265 22.60 -8.50 11.77
N ASP A 266 23.82 -8.42 12.35
CA ASP A 266 24.23 -9.06 13.59
C ASP A 266 24.52 -8.07 14.75
N ASP A 267 24.25 -6.76 14.60
CA ASP A 267 24.37 -5.85 15.74
C ASP A 267 23.19 -6.02 16.73
N PRO A 268 23.40 -6.57 17.94
CA PRO A 268 22.35 -6.68 18.96
C PRO A 268 21.96 -5.32 19.55
N HIS A 269 22.66 -4.25 19.14
CA HIS A 269 22.52 -2.87 19.60
C HIS A 269 22.03 -1.88 18.53
N SER A 270 21.59 -2.37 17.36
CA SER A 270 20.57 -1.61 16.62
C SER A 270 19.33 -1.62 17.51
N GLU A 271 19.24 -0.60 18.37
CA GLU A 271 18.13 -0.41 19.27
C GLU A 271 16.90 -0.31 18.38
N SER A 272 16.21 -1.45 18.22
CA SER A 272 14.80 -1.50 17.95
C SER A 272 14.21 -0.53 18.95
N THR A 273 13.92 0.67 18.49
CA THR A 273 13.10 1.60 19.24
C THR A 273 11.87 0.82 19.69
N THR A 274 11.29 1.20 20.81
CA THR A 274 10.14 0.50 21.41
C THR A 274 8.95 0.30 20.45
N ALA A 275 8.99 0.86 19.24
CA ALA A 275 8.03 0.72 18.15
C ALA A 275 8.50 -0.08 16.90
N GLY A 276 9.77 -0.48 16.77
CA GLY A 276 10.28 -1.24 15.62
C GLY A 276 10.28 -0.46 14.30
N LEU A 277 10.44 0.86 14.37
CA LEU A 277 10.52 1.77 13.21
C LEU A 277 11.98 1.98 12.82
N THR A 278 12.26 1.95 11.53
CA THR A 278 13.53 2.43 10.96
C THR A 278 13.29 3.72 10.18
N ARG A 279 14.28 4.59 10.15
CA ARG A 279 14.22 5.80 9.31
C ARG A 279 14.20 5.39 7.83
N PRO A 280 13.27 5.90 7.00
CA PRO A 280 13.29 5.64 5.57
C PRO A 280 14.53 6.25 4.89
N HIS A 281 14.89 5.69 3.74
CA HIS A 281 15.88 6.27 2.83
C HIS A 281 15.46 7.68 2.39
N ASP A 282 16.45 8.51 2.09
CA ASP A 282 16.26 9.85 1.53
C ASP A 282 15.84 9.72 0.06
N LEU A 283 14.57 10.02 -0.24
CA LEU A 283 14.04 9.91 -1.60
C LEU A 283 14.59 11.00 -2.54
N THR A 284 15.26 12.02 -2.00
CA THR A 284 15.94 13.06 -2.80
C THR A 284 17.35 12.64 -3.18
N ASP A 285 17.89 11.57 -2.58
CA ASP A 285 19.15 10.98 -2.99
C ASP A 285 18.94 10.19 -4.31
N PRO A 286 19.60 10.61 -5.42
CA PRO A 286 19.45 9.95 -6.70
C PRO A 286 19.89 8.48 -6.68
N ASP A 287 20.79 8.07 -5.76
CA ASP A 287 21.24 6.67 -5.67
C ASP A 287 20.05 5.74 -5.41
N HIS A 288 19.10 6.14 -4.57
CA HIS A 288 17.97 5.31 -4.17
C HIS A 288 16.89 5.23 -5.25
N LEU A 289 16.35 6.37 -5.70
CA LEU A 289 15.23 6.37 -6.65
C LEU A 289 15.64 6.04 -8.08
N LEU A 290 16.84 6.44 -8.52
CA LEU A 290 17.29 6.14 -9.90
C LEU A 290 17.73 4.69 -10.06
N GLY A 291 17.98 3.97 -8.97
CA GLY A 291 18.24 2.53 -8.95
C GLY A 291 16.98 1.66 -8.84
N ALA A 292 15.83 2.25 -8.45
CA ALA A 292 14.56 1.55 -8.32
C ALA A 292 13.73 1.56 -9.63
N SER A 293 13.17 0.41 -10.01
CA SER A 293 12.15 0.34 -11.07
C SER A 293 10.75 0.63 -10.54
N PRO A 294 9.79 1.07 -11.39
CA PRO A 294 8.40 1.24 -10.97
C PRO A 294 7.79 -0.03 -10.38
N ALA A 295 8.10 -1.21 -10.94
CA ALA A 295 7.64 -2.48 -10.39
C ALA A 295 8.17 -2.74 -8.96
N LEU A 296 9.44 -2.39 -8.68
CA LEU A 296 10.04 -2.50 -7.36
C LEU A 296 9.35 -1.55 -6.36
N LEU A 297 9.20 -0.27 -6.71
CA LEU A 297 8.55 0.73 -5.86
C LEU A 297 7.09 0.36 -5.56
N SER A 298 6.34 -0.04 -6.60
CA SER A 298 4.96 -0.56 -6.44
C SER A 298 4.93 -1.76 -5.50
N GLY A 299 5.88 -2.69 -5.63
CA GLY A 299 5.99 -3.83 -4.71
C GLY A 299 6.24 -3.41 -3.26
N LYS A 300 7.12 -2.43 -3.04
CA LYS A 300 7.41 -1.86 -1.71
C LYS A 300 6.17 -1.21 -1.09
N ILE A 301 5.38 -0.47 -1.87
CA ILE A 301 4.12 0.14 -1.41
C ILE A 301 3.07 -0.94 -1.11
N ILE A 302 2.91 -1.93 -2.00
CA ILE A 302 1.91 -3.00 -1.85
C ILE A 302 2.15 -3.81 -0.59
N ARG A 303 3.40 -4.26 -0.38
CA ARG A 303 3.75 -5.22 0.67
C ARG A 303 4.27 -4.54 1.96
N GLY A 304 4.71 -3.29 1.89
CA GLY A 304 5.43 -2.63 2.98
C GLY A 304 6.88 -3.12 3.09
N GLY A 305 7.65 -2.51 4.00
CA GLY A 305 9.04 -2.86 4.26
C GLY A 305 9.15 -3.88 5.39
N MET A 306 9.80 -5.02 5.13
CA MET A 306 9.96 -6.07 6.13
C MET A 306 10.96 -5.59 7.20
N GLY A 307 10.55 -5.61 8.47
CA GLY A 307 11.41 -5.20 9.59
C GLY A 307 11.65 -3.70 9.74
N THR A 308 11.09 -2.85 8.87
CA THR A 308 11.31 -1.39 8.89
C THR A 308 10.18 -0.59 9.54
N GLY A 309 9.05 -1.24 9.80
CA GLY A 309 7.82 -0.59 10.27
C GLY A 309 7.07 0.19 9.18
N MET A 310 7.51 0.13 7.92
CA MET A 310 6.76 0.64 6.78
C MET A 310 5.52 -0.25 6.52
N PRO A 311 4.30 0.26 6.67
CA PRO A 311 3.09 -0.54 6.54
C PRO A 311 2.80 -0.94 5.08
N TYR A 312 1.99 -1.97 4.89
CA TYR A 312 1.52 -2.42 3.59
C TYR A 312 0.34 -1.57 3.11
N TRP A 313 0.23 -1.27 1.81
CA TRP A 313 -0.87 -0.45 1.26
C TRP A 313 -1.69 -1.15 0.18
N GLY A 314 -1.33 -2.38 -0.23
CA GLY A 314 -2.03 -3.12 -1.29
C GLY A 314 -3.53 -3.36 -1.08
N PRO A 315 -4.03 -3.55 0.16
CA PRO A 315 -5.47 -3.63 0.44
C PRO A 315 -6.17 -2.26 0.54
N ILE A 316 -5.43 -1.17 0.60
CA ILE A 316 -5.97 0.19 0.76
C ILE A 316 -6.06 0.92 -0.58
N PHE A 317 -4.99 0.88 -1.38
CA PHE A 317 -4.93 1.60 -2.65
C PHE A 317 -5.25 0.70 -3.85
N THR A 318 -5.89 1.29 -4.87
CA THR A 318 -6.06 0.67 -6.19
C THR A 318 -4.71 0.66 -6.93
N SER A 319 -4.57 -0.16 -7.98
CA SER A 319 -3.35 -0.15 -8.80
C SER A 319 -3.06 1.23 -9.38
N GLN A 320 -4.08 1.94 -9.87
CA GLN A 320 -3.94 3.30 -10.40
C GLN A 320 -3.45 4.30 -9.35
N GLN A 321 -3.89 4.18 -8.09
CA GLN A 321 -3.40 5.01 -6.99
C GLN A 321 -1.94 4.70 -6.64
N ILE A 322 -1.54 3.44 -6.72
CA ILE A 322 -0.14 3.02 -6.50
C ILE A 322 0.75 3.53 -7.65
N ASP A 323 0.30 3.42 -8.90
CA ASP A 323 1.01 3.95 -10.07
C ASP A 323 1.15 5.48 -10.00
N ALA A 324 0.12 6.17 -9.51
CA ALA A 324 0.14 7.62 -9.25
C ALA A 324 1.14 7.99 -8.14
N LEU A 325 1.18 7.22 -7.05
CA LEU A 325 2.19 7.37 -5.99
C LEU A 325 3.60 7.18 -6.55
N VAL A 326 3.86 6.09 -7.28
CA VAL A 326 5.19 5.83 -7.89
C VAL A 326 5.59 6.96 -8.83
N SER A 327 4.67 7.44 -9.67
CA SER A 327 4.90 8.59 -10.53
C SER A 327 5.28 9.85 -9.74
N TYR A 328 4.62 10.09 -8.61
CA TYR A 328 4.94 11.22 -7.74
C TYR A 328 6.29 11.03 -7.04
N LEU A 329 6.64 9.82 -6.59
CA LEU A 329 7.92 9.55 -5.94
C LEU A 329 9.10 9.95 -6.84
N TYR A 330 9.04 9.65 -8.14
CA TYR A 330 10.10 10.06 -9.07
C TYR A 330 10.25 11.59 -9.20
N THR A 331 9.29 12.40 -8.73
CA THR A 331 9.47 13.87 -8.72
C THR A 331 10.49 14.33 -7.68
N PHE A 332 10.87 13.49 -6.71
CA PHE A 332 11.98 13.76 -5.80
C PHE A 332 13.35 13.48 -6.43
N ALA A 333 13.41 12.68 -7.50
CA ALA A 333 14.65 12.22 -8.12
C ALA A 333 15.22 13.18 -9.18
N TRP A 334 14.45 14.19 -9.62
CA TRP A 334 14.78 15.10 -10.72
C TRP A 334 14.79 16.56 -10.30
#